data_AF-A0A7H1J4E9-F1
#
_entry.id   AF-A0A7H1J4E9-F1
#
_cell.length_a   1.000
_cell.length_b   1.000
_cell.length_c   1.000
_cell.angle_alpha   90.00
_cell.angle_beta   90.00
_cell.angle_gamma   90.00
#
_symmetry.space_group_name_H-M   'P 1'
#
loop_
_entity.id
_entity.type
_entity.pdbx_description
1 polymer ?
#
loop_
_entity_poly.entity_id
_entity_poly.type
_entity_poly.pdbx_seq_one_letter_code
_entity_poly.pdbx_strand_id
1 'polypeptide(L)'
;MKSALLLSTALLASAAHADVLGLTAEAGTYASNSGKNDVDLNSYFGIAIEHPIPLIPNIRLQHQSIEDKNENDLSYDDYTLYYELLDGLTLLNLDAGATFRKIDHANSSIDGTYPLLYVSAFLDIPGTALSVGGEFKSGGGSDADITDTTFKVKFQPLVFAGLELGYRTVKEDFKSAGMIEPKGVFIGAFVDF
;
A
#
# COMPACT_ATOMS: atom_id res chain seq x y z
N MET A 1 27.83 40.89 21.90
CA MET A 1 27.52 40.94 20.45
C MET A 1 27.38 39.50 19.98
N LYS A 2 26.29 39.20 19.26
CA LYS A 2 25.97 37.87 18.72
C LYS A 2 26.82 37.55 17.47
N SER A 3 26.81 36.26 17.10
CA SER A 3 27.13 35.69 15.77
C SER A 3 28.62 35.32 15.55
N ALA A 4 28.98 34.23 14.88
CA ALA A 4 28.23 33.34 13.99
C ALA A 4 28.78 31.90 14.04
N LEU A 5 27.85 30.95 14.00
CA LEU A 5 28.05 29.52 13.79
C LEU A 5 28.19 29.31 12.27
N LEU A 6 29.35 28.88 11.79
CA LEU A 6 29.56 28.40 10.42
C LEU A 6 30.05 26.96 10.53
N LEU A 7 29.10 26.03 10.67
CA LEU A 7 29.37 24.60 10.73
C LEU A 7 28.74 23.92 9.52
N SER A 8 29.48 23.94 8.41
CA SER A 8 29.67 22.81 7.48
C SER A 8 28.44 21.93 7.13
N THR A 9 27.36 22.51 6.63
CA THR A 9 26.17 21.78 6.12
C THR A 9 26.23 21.42 4.63
N ALA A 10 27.41 21.38 4.00
CA ALA A 10 27.53 21.32 2.53
C ALA A 10 28.20 20.05 1.94
N LEU A 11 28.34 18.95 2.69
CA LEU A 11 29.09 17.77 2.21
C LEU A 11 28.42 16.41 2.46
N LEU A 12 27.09 16.39 2.51
CA LEU A 12 26.31 15.19 2.20
C LEU A 12 25.30 15.57 1.12
N ALA A 13 25.85 15.90 -0.06
CA ALA A 13 25.15 15.59 -1.29
C ALA A 13 24.97 14.06 -1.27
N SER A 14 23.82 13.60 -0.79
CA SER A 14 23.37 12.24 -1.03
C SER A 14 23.51 12.02 -2.52
N ALA A 15 24.32 11.04 -2.89
CA ALA A 15 24.50 10.65 -4.27
C ALA A 15 23.10 10.36 -4.84
N ALA A 16 22.62 11.25 -5.70
CA ALA A 16 21.50 11.01 -6.58
C ALA A 16 21.84 9.77 -7.41
N HIS A 17 21.36 8.61 -6.98
CA HIS A 17 21.52 7.34 -7.67
C HIS A 17 20.45 7.27 -8.77
N ALA A 18 20.64 8.05 -9.84
CA ALA A 18 19.70 8.22 -10.94
C ALA A 18 19.61 6.99 -11.90
N ASP A 19 19.94 5.78 -11.43
CA ASP A 19 20.03 4.58 -12.28
C ASP A 19 19.71 3.27 -11.52
N VAL A 20 19.06 3.35 -10.35
CA VAL A 20 18.73 2.17 -9.54
C VAL A 20 17.26 1.85 -9.72
N LEU A 21 16.96 0.63 -10.16
CA LEU A 21 15.63 0.05 -10.03
C LEU A 21 15.35 -0.09 -8.54
N GLY A 22 14.35 0.62 -8.02
CA GLY A 22 13.89 0.45 -6.65
C GLY A 22 13.20 -0.90 -6.49
N LEU A 23 13.49 -1.63 -5.43
CA LEU A 23 12.83 -2.88 -5.10
C LEU A 23 12.34 -2.87 -3.66
N THR A 24 11.03 -2.86 -3.48
CA THR A 24 10.40 -2.98 -2.17
C THR A 24 9.71 -4.34 -2.03
N ALA A 25 9.90 -5.00 -0.89
CA ALA A 25 9.14 -6.18 -0.50
C ALA A 25 8.52 -5.96 0.89
N GLU A 26 7.23 -6.24 1.03
CA GLU A 26 6.47 -6.06 2.27
C GLU A 26 5.72 -7.35 2.63
N ALA A 27 5.57 -7.63 3.92
CA ALA A 27 4.72 -8.71 4.41
C ALA A 27 4.21 -8.41 5.82
N GLY A 28 3.00 -8.87 6.12
CA GLY A 28 2.40 -8.61 7.42
C GLY A 28 1.11 -9.36 7.67
N THR A 29 0.49 -9.01 8.79
CA THR A 29 -0.75 -9.60 9.27
C THR A 29 -1.81 -8.53 9.46
N TYR A 30 -3.05 -8.86 9.11
CA TYR A 30 -4.21 -7.99 9.22
C TYR A 30 -5.25 -8.63 10.14
N ALA A 31 -5.60 -7.94 11.21
CA ALA A 31 -6.69 -8.31 12.10
C ALA A 31 -7.95 -7.57 11.66
N SER A 32 -8.87 -8.29 10.99
CA SER A 32 -10.10 -7.71 10.45
C SER A 32 -11.33 -8.12 11.23
N ASN A 33 -12.32 -7.23 11.25
CA ASN A 33 -13.67 -7.53 11.67
C ASN A 33 -14.61 -7.38 10.47
N SER A 34 -15.25 -8.48 10.07
CA SER A 34 -16.20 -8.55 8.95
C SER A 34 -17.67 -8.56 9.40
N GLY A 35 -17.98 -7.99 10.58
CA GLY A 35 -19.37 -7.80 11.05
C GLY A 35 -19.93 -8.90 11.94
N LYS A 36 -19.13 -9.91 12.31
CA LYS A 36 -19.42 -10.84 13.41
C LYS A 36 -18.47 -10.51 14.57
N ASN A 37 -18.81 -10.85 15.81
CA ASN A 37 -18.00 -10.52 17.01
C ASN A 37 -16.64 -11.26 17.07
N ASP A 38 -16.15 -11.77 15.95
CA ASP A 38 -14.91 -12.50 15.80
C ASP A 38 -13.87 -11.64 15.08
N VAL A 39 -12.63 -11.75 15.52
CA VAL A 39 -11.46 -11.15 14.87
C VAL A 39 -10.76 -12.24 14.08
N ASP A 40 -10.61 -12.04 12.78
CA ASP A 40 -9.90 -12.97 11.90
C ASP A 40 -8.51 -12.42 11.58
N LEU A 41 -7.50 -13.30 11.65
CA LEU A 41 -6.11 -12.97 11.38
C LEU A 41 -5.74 -13.42 9.97
N ASN A 42 -5.50 -12.43 9.13
CA ASN A 42 -5.21 -12.58 7.72
C ASN A 42 -3.76 -12.20 7.45
N SER A 43 -3.23 -12.57 6.28
CA SER A 43 -1.86 -12.21 5.90
C SER A 43 -1.82 -11.53 4.54
N TYR A 44 -0.78 -10.72 4.34
CA TYR A 44 -0.49 -10.11 3.05
C TYR A 44 1.00 -10.13 2.77
N PHE A 45 1.33 -10.11 1.49
CA PHE A 45 2.67 -9.78 1.02
C PHE A 45 2.58 -8.92 -0.23
N GLY A 46 3.62 -8.14 -0.50
CA GLY A 46 3.71 -7.30 -1.67
C GLY A 46 5.14 -7.15 -2.16
N ILE A 47 5.28 -6.93 -3.46
CA ILE A 47 6.54 -6.63 -4.13
C ILE A 47 6.30 -5.46 -5.06
N ALA A 48 7.10 -4.40 -4.95
CA ALA A 48 7.09 -3.25 -5.84
C ALA A 48 8.44 -3.12 -6.56
N ILE A 49 8.39 -2.79 -7.84
CA ILE A 49 9.53 -2.50 -8.68
C ILE A 49 9.32 -1.09 -9.23
N GLU A 50 10.24 -0.21 -8.89
CA GLU A 50 10.24 1.19 -9.30
C GLU A 50 11.31 1.40 -10.35
N HIS A 51 10.95 2.03 -11.46
CA HIS A 51 11.91 2.30 -12.51
C HIS A 51 12.42 3.75 -12.45
N PRO A 52 13.61 4.02 -13.00
CA PRO A 52 14.12 5.37 -13.10
C PRO A 52 13.55 6.18 -14.29
N ILE A 53 12.79 5.57 -15.21
CA ILE A 53 12.33 6.20 -16.47
C ILE A 53 10.91 6.78 -16.33
N PRO A 54 10.71 8.11 -16.19
CA PRO A 54 9.40 8.69 -15.82
C PRO A 54 8.21 8.42 -16.76
N LEU A 55 8.47 7.87 -17.95
CA LEU A 55 7.44 7.57 -18.96
C LEU A 55 6.84 6.17 -18.82
N ILE A 56 7.56 5.26 -18.17
CA ILE A 56 7.03 3.95 -17.84
C ILE A 56 6.27 4.12 -16.51
N PRO A 57 5.30 3.26 -16.17
CA PRO A 57 4.79 3.18 -14.80
C PRO A 57 5.57 2.16 -13.97
N ASN A 58 5.73 2.44 -12.68
CA ASN A 58 6.17 1.49 -11.66
C ASN A 58 5.14 0.36 -11.51
N ILE A 59 5.58 -0.79 -10.99
CA ILE A 59 4.75 -1.98 -10.88
C ILE A 59 4.75 -2.48 -9.44
N ARG A 60 3.58 -2.71 -8.87
CA ARG A 60 3.41 -3.34 -7.56
C ARG A 60 2.45 -4.51 -7.64
N LEU A 61 2.87 -5.64 -7.09
CA LEU A 61 2.08 -6.85 -6.91
C LEU A 61 1.78 -7.00 -5.42
N GLN A 62 0.53 -7.23 -5.06
CA GLN A 62 0.17 -7.55 -3.67
C GLN A 62 -0.79 -8.73 -3.65
N HIS A 63 -0.54 -9.67 -2.74
CA HIS A 63 -1.42 -10.79 -2.47
C HIS A 63 -1.95 -10.67 -1.04
N GLN A 64 -3.23 -11.00 -0.86
CA GLN A 64 -3.90 -10.95 0.42
C GLN A 64 -4.79 -12.18 0.56
N SER A 65 -4.61 -12.90 1.65
CA SER A 65 -5.44 -14.06 1.97
C SER A 65 -6.36 -13.69 3.13
N ILE A 66 -7.67 -13.81 2.94
CA ILE A 66 -8.69 -13.65 3.96
C ILE A 66 -9.28 -15.03 4.28
N GLU A 67 -9.03 -15.50 5.50
CA GLU A 67 -9.59 -16.75 6.01
C GLU A 67 -10.96 -16.46 6.66
N ASP A 68 -12.04 -16.91 6.03
CA ASP A 68 -13.37 -16.95 6.65
C ASP A 68 -13.58 -18.35 7.25
N LYS A 69 -13.84 -18.42 8.57
CA LYS A 69 -14.04 -19.67 9.33
C LYS A 69 -15.22 -20.53 8.87
N ASN A 70 -15.95 -20.11 7.84
CA ASN A 70 -17.02 -20.86 7.19
C ASN A 70 -16.58 -21.60 5.91
N GLU A 71 -15.30 -21.99 5.81
CA GLU A 71 -14.69 -22.83 4.74
C GLU A 71 -14.51 -22.15 3.36
N ASN A 72 -14.51 -20.82 3.30
CA ASN A 72 -14.31 -20.11 2.03
C ASN A 72 -13.12 -19.16 2.12
N ASP A 73 -11.98 -19.63 1.62
CA ASP A 73 -10.78 -18.81 1.42
C ASP A 73 -11.07 -17.77 0.34
N LEU A 74 -11.01 -16.50 0.72
CA LEU A 74 -11.12 -15.37 -0.20
C LEU A 74 -9.73 -14.78 -0.38
N SER A 75 -9.27 -14.70 -1.62
CA SER A 75 -7.95 -14.13 -1.91
C SER A 75 -8.04 -13.01 -2.94
N TYR A 76 -7.17 -12.03 -2.77
CA TYR A 76 -7.05 -10.88 -3.64
C TYR A 76 -5.64 -10.76 -4.17
N ASP A 77 -5.52 -10.64 -5.49
CA ASP A 77 -4.28 -10.28 -6.18
C ASP A 77 -4.43 -8.90 -6.81
N ASP A 78 -3.64 -7.94 -6.33
CA ASP A 78 -3.58 -6.58 -6.86
C ASP A 78 -2.36 -6.40 -7.76
N TYR A 79 -2.61 -6.07 -9.03
CA TYR A 79 -1.59 -5.65 -10.00
C TYR A 79 -1.69 -4.14 -10.19
N THR A 80 -0.82 -3.37 -9.57
CA THR A 80 -0.84 -1.90 -9.59
C THR A 80 0.24 -1.35 -10.51
N LEU A 81 -0.16 -0.47 -11.42
CA LEU A 81 0.72 0.35 -12.25
C LEU A 81 0.60 1.79 -11.78
N TYR A 82 1.69 2.43 -11.35
CA TYR A 82 1.63 3.77 -10.78
C TYR A 82 2.78 4.67 -11.25
N TYR A 83 2.53 5.97 -11.19
CA TYR A 83 3.53 7.01 -11.38
C TYR A 83 3.69 7.78 -10.07
N GLU A 84 4.92 8.10 -9.73
CA GLU A 84 5.25 9.08 -8.69
C GLU A 84 5.00 10.48 -9.25
N LEU A 85 3.87 11.09 -8.87
CA LEU A 85 3.53 12.44 -9.30
C LEU A 85 4.36 13.48 -8.55
N LEU A 86 4.69 13.18 -7.29
CA LEU A 86 5.55 13.97 -6.44
C LEU A 86 6.42 13.03 -5.64
N ASP A 87 7.71 12.98 -5.97
CA ASP A 87 8.71 12.25 -5.21
C ASP A 87 9.48 13.24 -4.32
N GLY A 88 9.19 13.23 -3.02
CA GLY A 88 10.01 13.88 -2.00
C GLY A 88 10.15 15.40 -2.07
N LEU A 89 9.34 16.14 -2.84
CA LEU A 89 9.44 17.60 -2.84
C LEU A 89 9.00 18.15 -1.47
N THR A 90 10.00 18.58 -0.69
CA THR A 90 9.88 18.92 0.72
C THR A 90 9.67 17.69 1.60
N LEU A 91 8.44 17.17 1.66
CA LEU A 91 8.03 16.09 2.59
C LEU A 91 6.86 15.24 2.06
N LEU A 92 6.26 15.60 0.93
CA LEU A 92 5.06 14.96 0.42
C LEU A 92 5.42 14.03 -0.75
N ASN A 93 5.02 12.78 -0.62
CA ASN A 93 5.08 11.76 -1.65
C ASN A 93 3.65 11.51 -2.15
N LEU A 94 3.43 11.61 -3.45
CA LEU A 94 2.12 11.46 -4.07
C LEU A 94 2.23 10.54 -5.29
N ASP A 95 1.54 9.42 -5.26
CA ASP A 95 1.50 8.48 -6.37
C ASP A 95 0.08 8.35 -6.90
N ALA A 96 -0.04 8.11 -8.21
CA ALA A 96 -1.32 7.79 -8.82
C ALA A 96 -1.16 6.75 -9.92
N GLY A 97 -2.18 5.92 -10.08
CA GLY A 97 -2.08 4.78 -10.97
C GLY A 97 -3.40 4.06 -11.17
N ALA A 98 -3.30 2.84 -11.69
CA ALA A 98 -4.40 1.91 -11.82
C ALA A 98 -4.03 0.57 -11.19
N THR A 99 -4.95 -0.02 -10.46
CA THR A 99 -4.84 -1.38 -9.91
C THR A 99 -5.83 -2.28 -10.63
N PHE A 100 -5.38 -3.45 -11.09
CA PHE A 100 -6.25 -4.53 -11.50
C PHE A 100 -6.34 -5.50 -10.34
N ARG A 101 -7.48 -5.54 -9.65
CA ARG A 101 -7.74 -6.47 -8.55
C ARG A 101 -8.38 -7.73 -9.10
N LYS A 102 -7.70 -8.85 -8.99
CA LYS A 102 -8.28 -10.17 -9.22
C LYS A 102 -8.80 -10.72 -7.89
N ILE A 103 -10.05 -11.18 -7.90
CA ILE A 103 -10.69 -11.82 -6.77
C ILE A 103 -10.90 -13.28 -7.15
N ASP A 104 -10.34 -14.20 -6.36
CA ASP A 104 -10.60 -15.64 -6.48
C ASP A 104 -11.29 -16.10 -5.20
N HIS A 105 -12.46 -16.72 -5.35
CA HIS A 105 -13.23 -17.30 -4.25
C HIS A 105 -13.44 -18.79 -4.49
N ALA A 106 -12.81 -19.63 -3.67
CA ALA A 106 -12.67 -21.07 -3.91
C ALA A 106 -13.99 -21.85 -4.17
N ASN A 107 -15.15 -21.29 -3.77
CA ASN A 107 -16.46 -21.95 -3.85
C ASN A 107 -17.60 -21.05 -4.39
N SER A 108 -17.33 -19.88 -5.00
CA SER A 108 -18.39 -19.00 -5.51
C SER A 108 -18.15 -18.50 -6.95
N SER A 109 -19.22 -18.00 -7.57
CA SER A 109 -19.24 -17.44 -8.93
C SER A 109 -18.70 -16.00 -9.01
N ILE A 110 -17.88 -15.58 -8.05
CA ILE A 110 -17.31 -14.22 -7.96
C ILE A 110 -15.83 -14.31 -8.34
N ASP A 111 -15.59 -14.63 -9.60
CA ASP A 111 -14.26 -14.58 -10.19
C ASP A 111 -14.25 -13.40 -11.18
N GLY A 112 -13.36 -12.44 -10.95
CA GLY A 112 -13.35 -11.22 -11.74
C GLY A 112 -12.07 -10.41 -11.58
N THR A 113 -11.74 -9.65 -12.63
CA THR A 113 -10.69 -8.64 -12.57
C THR A 113 -11.33 -7.26 -12.67
N TYR A 114 -11.15 -6.48 -11.62
CA TYR A 114 -11.76 -5.16 -11.49
C TYR A 114 -10.70 -4.08 -11.63
N PRO A 115 -10.84 -3.15 -12.60
CA PRO A 115 -9.96 -1.99 -12.70
C PRO A 115 -10.33 -0.96 -11.64
N LEU A 116 -9.34 -0.54 -10.86
CA LEU A 116 -9.45 0.44 -9.79
C LEU A 116 -8.49 1.59 -10.08
N LEU A 117 -8.93 2.81 -9.82
CA LEU A 117 -8.04 3.96 -9.67
C LEU A 117 -7.22 3.76 -8.40
N TYR A 118 -5.91 4.01 -8.45
CA TYR A 118 -5.01 4.01 -7.30
C TYR A 118 -4.47 5.41 -7.04
N VAL A 119 -4.49 5.84 -5.78
CA VAL A 119 -3.83 7.06 -5.31
C VAL A 119 -3.17 6.76 -3.96
N SER A 120 -1.94 7.22 -3.78
CA SER A 120 -1.22 7.18 -2.51
C SER A 120 -0.80 8.59 -2.12
N ALA A 121 -0.76 8.88 -0.82
CA ALA A 121 -0.17 10.11 -0.31
C ALA A 121 0.52 9.84 1.03
N PHE A 122 1.80 10.19 1.13
CA PHE A 122 2.60 10.04 2.34
C PHE A 122 3.33 11.33 2.68
N LEU A 123 3.40 11.66 3.96
CA LEU A 123 4.16 12.76 4.51
C LEU A 123 5.30 12.21 5.36
N ASP A 124 6.53 12.53 4.96
CA ASP A 124 7.72 12.23 5.74
C ASP A 124 7.88 13.25 6.87
N ILE A 125 8.21 12.77 8.07
CA ILE A 125 8.36 13.62 9.24
C ILE A 125 9.84 14.04 9.38
N PRO A 126 10.18 15.33 9.21
CA PRO A 126 11.56 15.81 9.23
C PRO A 126 12.30 15.40 10.50
N GLY A 127 13.53 14.90 10.34
CA GLY A 127 14.38 14.53 11.47
C GLY A 127 13.97 13.24 12.18
N THR A 128 13.06 12.46 11.59
CA THR A 128 12.67 11.14 12.09
C THR A 128 12.70 10.11 10.97
N ALA A 129 12.57 8.84 11.34
CA ALA A 129 12.38 7.72 10.41
C ALA A 129 10.89 7.40 10.18
N LEU A 130 10.00 8.36 10.41
CA LEU A 130 8.54 8.16 10.34
C LEU A 130 7.94 8.80 9.10
N SER A 131 7.01 8.08 8.49
CA SER A 131 6.15 8.59 7.42
C SER A 131 4.70 8.25 7.75
N VAL A 132 3.78 9.19 7.51
CA VAL A 132 2.34 8.99 7.75
C VAL A 132 1.58 9.25 6.47
N GLY A 133 0.59 8.43 6.17
CA GLY A 133 -0.10 8.56 4.90
C GLY A 133 -1.24 7.59 4.73
N GLY A 134 -1.66 7.46 3.48
CA GLY A 134 -2.69 6.52 3.11
C GLY A 134 -2.68 6.18 1.64
N GLU A 135 -3.43 5.14 1.33
CA GLU A 135 -3.69 4.64 -0.01
C GLU A 135 -5.20 4.57 -0.21
N PHE A 136 -5.64 4.92 -1.40
CA PHE A 136 -7.03 4.86 -1.82
C PHE A 136 -7.10 4.14 -3.16
N LYS A 137 -7.89 3.06 -3.21
CA LYS A 137 -8.24 2.36 -4.44
C LYS A 137 -9.75 2.40 -4.62
N SER A 138 -10.24 2.79 -5.79
CA SER A 138 -11.68 2.80 -6.06
C SER A 138 -11.99 2.54 -7.52
N GLY A 139 -12.99 1.73 -7.79
CA GLY A 139 -13.41 1.38 -9.13
C GLY A 139 -14.41 0.23 -9.08
N GLY A 140 -14.47 -0.54 -10.15
CA GLY A 140 -15.46 -1.60 -10.25
C GLY A 140 -15.78 -1.95 -11.69
N GLY A 141 -16.85 -2.73 -11.85
CA GLY A 141 -17.35 -3.19 -13.13
C GLY A 141 -18.87 -3.34 -13.11
N SER A 142 -19.41 -4.08 -14.07
CA SER A 142 -20.85 -4.37 -14.14
C SER A 142 -21.39 -5.04 -12.89
N ASP A 143 -20.55 -5.79 -12.17
CA ASP A 143 -20.99 -6.78 -11.19
C ASP A 143 -20.53 -6.48 -9.75
N ALA A 144 -19.55 -5.57 -9.59
CA ALA A 144 -19.05 -5.16 -8.29
C ALA A 144 -18.52 -3.72 -8.30
N ASP A 145 -18.77 -3.00 -7.22
CA ASP A 145 -18.13 -1.71 -6.91
C ASP A 145 -17.20 -1.91 -5.70
N ILE A 146 -15.94 -1.49 -5.85
CA ILE A 146 -14.88 -1.74 -4.87
C ILE A 146 -14.28 -0.40 -4.43
N THR A 147 -14.17 -0.20 -3.12
CA THR A 147 -13.48 0.94 -2.50
C THR A 147 -12.62 0.45 -1.35
N ASP A 148 -11.32 0.65 -1.45
CA ASP A 148 -10.32 0.23 -0.47
C ASP A 148 -9.56 1.46 0.01
N THR A 149 -9.63 1.73 1.30
CA THR A 149 -9.00 2.88 1.93
C THR A 149 -8.09 2.39 3.05
N THR A 150 -6.83 2.81 2.99
CA THR A 150 -5.82 2.43 3.95
C THR A 150 -5.14 3.67 4.52
N PHE A 151 -5.00 3.74 5.83
CA PHE A 151 -4.15 4.70 6.53
C PHE A 151 -2.96 3.94 7.13
N LYS A 152 -1.74 4.50 7.01
CA LYS A 152 -0.50 3.85 7.44
C LYS A 152 0.44 4.82 8.14
N VAL A 153 1.17 4.29 9.10
CA VAL A 153 2.38 4.86 9.67
C VAL A 153 3.51 3.90 9.37
N LYS A 154 4.55 4.39 8.69
CA LYS A 154 5.78 3.65 8.40
C LYS A 154 6.89 4.14 9.31
N PHE A 155 7.71 3.21 9.80
CA PHE A 155 8.90 3.48 10.59
C PHE A 155 10.10 2.75 9.98
N GLN A 156 11.01 3.49 9.34
CA GLN A 156 12.16 2.96 8.61
C GLN A 156 13.49 3.39 9.26
N PRO A 157 13.88 2.79 10.40
CA PRO A 157 15.11 3.17 11.09
C PRO A 157 16.38 2.71 10.37
N LEU A 158 16.25 1.72 9.49
CA LEU A 158 17.34 1.19 8.68
C LEU A 158 17.19 1.71 7.26
N VAL A 159 18.32 1.97 6.59
CA VAL A 159 18.32 2.46 5.20
C VAL A 159 17.49 1.55 4.28
N PHE A 160 17.48 0.25 4.55
CA PHE A 160 16.84 -0.76 3.70
C PHE A 160 15.63 -1.45 4.34
N ALA A 161 15.22 -1.13 5.57
CA ALA A 161 14.17 -1.91 6.24
C ALA A 161 13.38 -1.10 7.27
N GLY A 162 12.11 -1.44 7.39
CA GLY A 162 11.18 -0.78 8.29
C GLY A 162 10.00 -1.64 8.72
N LEU A 163 9.18 -1.04 9.56
CA LEU A 163 7.90 -1.57 10.03
C LEU A 163 6.78 -0.66 9.57
N GLU A 164 5.61 -1.23 9.36
CA GLU A 164 4.39 -0.47 9.08
C GLU A 164 3.25 -0.91 10.00
N LEU A 165 2.45 0.06 10.39
CA LEU A 165 1.22 -0.12 11.15
C LEU A 165 0.12 0.68 10.45
N GLY A 166 -1.05 0.10 10.28
CA GLY A 166 -2.13 0.79 9.60
C GLY A 166 -3.52 0.32 9.97
N TYR A 167 -4.49 1.07 9.48
CA TYR A 167 -5.90 0.72 9.51
C TYR A 167 -6.44 0.70 8.08
N ARG A 168 -7.11 -0.37 7.71
CA ARG A 168 -7.64 -0.56 6.37
C ARG A 168 -9.12 -0.92 6.41
N THR A 169 -9.87 -0.34 5.49
CA THR A 169 -11.28 -0.61 5.24
C THR A 169 -11.44 -0.94 3.77
N VAL A 170 -11.94 -2.14 3.47
CA VAL A 170 -12.31 -2.55 2.12
C VAL A 170 -13.83 -2.63 2.07
N LYS A 171 -14.44 -1.96 1.11
CA LYS A 171 -15.87 -1.99 0.82
C LYS A 171 -16.06 -2.61 -0.54
N GLU A 172 -16.77 -3.72 -0.58
CA GLU A 172 -17.06 -4.46 -1.81
C GLU A 172 -18.58 -4.63 -1.89
N ASP A 173 -19.20 -3.97 -2.85
CA ASP A 173 -20.64 -4.09 -3.10
C ASP A 173 -20.84 -5.00 -4.32
N PHE A 174 -21.07 -6.28 -4.05
CA PHE A 174 -21.33 -7.27 -5.08
C PHE A 174 -22.83 -7.33 -5.35
N LYS A 175 -23.25 -7.14 -6.60
CA LYS A 175 -24.68 -7.23 -6.95
C LYS A 175 -25.29 -8.60 -6.65
N SER A 176 -24.48 -9.66 -6.68
CA SER A 176 -24.89 -11.04 -6.44
C SER A 176 -24.80 -11.51 -4.99
N ALA A 177 -23.94 -10.89 -4.17
CA ALA A 177 -23.65 -11.35 -2.80
C ALA A 177 -23.91 -10.29 -1.71
N GLY A 178 -24.26 -9.06 -2.11
CA GLY A 178 -24.46 -7.94 -1.20
C GLY A 178 -23.13 -7.27 -0.81
N MET A 179 -23.23 -6.39 0.20
CA MET A 179 -22.13 -5.57 0.66
C MET A 179 -21.26 -6.31 1.69
N ILE A 180 -19.96 -6.33 1.46
CA ILE A 180 -18.92 -6.85 2.34
C ILE A 180 -18.00 -5.68 2.74
N GLU A 181 -17.81 -5.47 4.04
CA GLU A 181 -16.99 -4.36 4.56
C GLU A 181 -16.00 -4.81 5.66
N PRO A 182 -14.94 -5.57 5.32
CA PRO A 182 -13.88 -5.87 6.26
C PRO A 182 -13.11 -4.60 6.60
N LYS A 183 -12.91 -4.39 7.91
CA LYS A 183 -12.13 -3.28 8.44
C LYS A 183 -11.29 -3.73 9.61
N GLY A 184 -10.08 -3.18 9.74
CA GLY A 184 -9.10 -3.79 10.62
C GLY A 184 -7.79 -3.04 10.73
N VAL A 185 -7.00 -3.47 11.71
CA VAL A 185 -5.62 -3.01 11.90
C VAL A 185 -4.66 -4.02 11.27
N PHE A 186 -3.57 -3.55 10.67
CA PHE A 186 -2.47 -4.43 10.29
C PHE A 186 -1.15 -3.93 10.84
N ILE A 187 -0.22 -4.88 10.97
CA ILE A 187 1.19 -4.64 11.20
C ILE A 187 2.00 -5.47 10.20
N GLY A 188 3.05 -4.88 9.67
CA GLY A 188 3.94 -5.52 8.71
C GLY A 188 5.38 -5.04 8.83
N ALA A 189 6.24 -5.72 8.11
CA ALA A 189 7.63 -5.32 7.88
C ALA A 189 7.85 -5.18 6.38
N PHE A 190 8.77 -4.28 6.02
CA PHE A 190 9.16 -4.09 4.64
C PHE A 190 10.67 -3.92 4.51
N VAL A 191 11.16 -4.23 3.33
CA VAL A 191 12.56 -4.11 2.90
C VAL A 191 12.55 -3.32 1.59
N ASP A 192 13.47 -2.36 1.47
CA ASP A 192 13.51 -1.39 0.36
C ASP A 192 14.97 -1.24 -0.10
N PHE A 193 15.24 -1.41 -1.40
CA PHE A 193 16.58 -1.49 -1.98
C PHE A 193 16.77 -0.56 -3.18
#